data_AF-A0A6N6MK01-F1
#
_entry.id   AF-A0A6N6MK01-F1
#
_cell.length_a   1.000
_cell.length_b   1.000
_cell.length_c   1.000
_cell.angle_alpha   90.00
_cell.angle_beta   90.00
_cell.angle_gamma   90.00
#
_symmetry.space_group_name_H-M   'P 1'
#
loop_
_entity.id
_entity.type
_entity.pdbx_description
1 polymer ?
#
loop_
_entity_poly.entity_id
_entity_poly.type
_entity_poly.pdbx_seq_one_letter_code
_entity_poly.pdbx_strand_id
1 'polypeptide(L)'
;MAEFDDLRSLLVLLPSFQKARADYTVDEGELADKIAETHGRAERDQLEALIDVSSPIFDMAARNLYVYLTPYSAHGNTYLPLLAVAANYPSAARPSVNVWIILYSKGAHGTECLCYRFDTPNRTIGDHNYFHMQFTTNAPESRRNRHAVAWISKKDPSIPLDATTPLEMFLGSIISFRSSGTGLAHVHDQWRQSGVRLAAMVNDMAAERWKRPWMPPL
;
A
#
# COMPACT_ATOMS: atom_id res chain seq x y z
N MET A 1 -12.46 17.00 2.68
CA MET A 1 -11.36 17.59 3.48
C MET A 1 -10.95 16.67 4.63
N ALA A 2 -11.84 16.34 5.58
CA ALA A 2 -11.48 15.43 6.69
C ALA A 2 -10.83 14.10 6.24
N GLU A 3 -11.40 13.41 5.26
CA GLU A 3 -10.83 12.15 4.75
C GLU A 3 -9.45 12.33 4.09
N PHE A 4 -9.22 13.47 3.43
CA PHE A 4 -7.91 13.80 2.88
C PHE A 4 -6.89 14.06 3.99
N ASP A 5 -7.27 14.79 5.03
CA ASP A 5 -6.40 15.08 6.18
C ASP A 5 -6.02 13.79 6.92
N ASP A 6 -6.99 12.88 7.05
CA ASP A 6 -6.79 11.57 7.66
C ASP A 6 -5.86 10.69 6.78
N LEU A 7 -6.08 10.61 5.45
CA LEU A 7 -5.20 9.90 4.52
C LEU A 7 -3.76 10.47 4.53
N ARG A 8 -3.64 11.80 4.45
CA ARG A 8 -2.34 12.51 4.50
C ARG A 8 -1.61 12.16 5.79
N SER A 9 -2.28 12.30 6.94
CA SER A 9 -1.69 12.03 8.25
C SER A 9 -1.22 10.58 8.36
N LEU A 10 -2.03 9.62 7.89
CA LEU A 10 -1.64 8.22 7.83
C LEU A 10 -0.39 8.01 6.99
N LEU A 11 -0.35 8.54 5.76
CA LEU A 11 0.78 8.35 4.85
C LEU A 11 2.07 8.95 5.41
N VAL A 12 2.01 10.17 5.93
CA VAL A 12 3.14 10.89 6.53
C VAL A 12 3.70 10.14 7.75
N LEU A 13 2.83 9.56 8.58
CA LEU A 13 3.25 8.85 9.79
C LEU A 13 3.69 7.41 9.51
N LEU A 14 3.25 6.80 8.41
CA LEU A 14 3.49 5.40 8.10
C LEU A 14 4.99 5.01 8.13
N PRO A 15 5.95 5.80 7.59
CA PRO A 15 7.37 5.51 7.73
C PRO A 15 7.85 5.35 9.20
N SER A 16 7.20 6.03 10.15
CA SER A 16 7.58 6.00 11.57
C SER A 16 7.20 4.69 12.26
N PHE A 17 6.30 3.90 11.67
CA PHE A 17 5.90 2.59 12.19
C PHE A 17 6.69 1.44 11.58
N GLN A 18 7.64 1.74 10.69
CA GLN A 18 8.43 0.72 10.03
C GLN A 18 9.59 0.26 10.92
N LYS A 19 9.90 -1.02 10.82
CA LYS A 19 11.10 -1.60 11.43
C LYS A 19 12.34 -0.81 10.96
N ALA A 20 13.23 -0.47 11.90
CA ALA A 20 14.45 0.26 11.54
C ALA A 20 15.37 -0.63 10.70
N ARG A 21 16.13 -0.03 9.78
CA ARG A 21 17.02 -0.77 8.87
C ARG A 21 18.07 -1.59 9.62
N ALA A 22 18.52 -1.10 10.78
CA ALA A 22 19.48 -1.78 11.65
C ALA A 22 18.94 -3.09 12.25
N ASP A 23 17.61 -3.23 12.34
CA ASP A 23 16.96 -4.42 12.91
C ASP A 23 16.68 -5.48 11.83
N TYR A 24 16.95 -5.18 10.56
CA TYR A 24 16.66 -6.10 9.45
C TYR A 24 17.53 -7.34 9.58
N THR A 25 16.96 -8.50 9.27
CA THR A 25 17.77 -9.69 9.02
C THR A 25 18.64 -9.47 7.78
N VAL A 26 19.64 -10.33 7.59
CA VAL A 26 20.50 -10.26 6.39
C VAL A 26 19.65 -10.34 5.11
N ASP A 27 18.71 -11.28 5.03
CA ASP A 27 17.85 -11.45 3.86
C ASP A 27 16.91 -10.25 3.63
N GLU A 28 16.33 -9.70 4.69
CA GLU A 28 15.49 -8.50 4.61
C GLU A 28 16.30 -7.31 4.11
N GLY A 29 17.54 -7.20 4.57
CA GLY A 29 18.45 -6.14 4.17
C GLY A 29 18.87 -6.23 2.71
N GLU A 30 19.35 -7.41 2.29
CA GLU A 30 19.75 -7.64 0.90
C GLU A 30 18.59 -7.41 -0.07
N LEU A 31 17.37 -7.85 0.30
CA LEU A 31 16.19 -7.57 -0.50
C LEU A 31 15.90 -6.07 -0.57
N ALA A 32 15.91 -5.37 0.57
CA ALA A 32 15.66 -3.93 0.60
C ALA A 32 16.67 -3.13 -0.24
N ASP A 33 17.95 -3.49 -0.18
CA ASP A 33 19.02 -2.82 -0.94
C ASP A 33 18.85 -3.07 -2.45
N LYS A 34 18.59 -4.33 -2.87
CA LYS A 34 18.32 -4.67 -4.28
C LYS A 34 17.13 -3.87 -4.83
N ILE A 35 16.04 -3.73 -4.05
CA ILE A 35 14.84 -3.00 -4.49
C ILE A 35 15.05 -1.48 -4.50
N ALA A 36 15.88 -0.95 -3.60
CA ALA A 36 16.21 0.49 -3.55
C ALA A 36 16.98 0.97 -4.80
N GLU A 37 17.63 0.08 -5.54
CA GLU A 37 18.25 0.41 -6.84
C GLU A 37 17.23 0.84 -7.90
N THR A 38 15.97 0.42 -7.77
CA THR A 38 14.91 0.67 -8.75
C THR A 38 13.77 1.55 -8.23
N HIS A 39 13.47 1.48 -6.93
CA HIS A 39 12.37 2.20 -6.32
C HIS A 39 12.84 3.19 -5.26
N GLY A 40 12.39 4.44 -5.38
CA GLY A 40 12.70 5.47 -4.41
C GLY A 40 11.92 5.23 -3.12
N ARG A 41 12.62 5.27 -1.98
CA ARG A 41 11.99 5.25 -0.66
C ARG A 41 11.45 6.64 -0.33
N ALA A 42 10.17 6.69 0.07
CA ALA A 42 9.50 7.91 0.48
C ALA A 42 9.65 8.08 2.00
N GLU A 43 10.50 9.01 2.39
CA GLU A 43 10.66 9.42 3.78
C GLU A 43 9.60 10.44 4.19
N ARG A 44 9.43 10.63 5.50
CA ARG A 44 8.42 11.52 6.07
C ARG A 44 8.44 12.92 5.44
N ASP A 45 9.60 13.58 5.41
CA ASP A 45 9.74 14.94 4.90
C ASP A 45 9.37 15.04 3.41
N GLN A 46 9.68 13.99 2.63
CA GLN A 46 9.31 13.92 1.21
C GLN A 46 7.81 13.76 1.03
N LEU A 47 7.14 12.98 1.89
CA LEU A 47 5.68 12.83 1.89
C LEU A 47 4.98 14.11 2.34
N GLU A 48 5.50 14.80 3.36
CA GLU A 48 4.98 16.09 3.82
C GLU A 48 5.08 17.15 2.72
N ALA A 49 6.18 17.17 1.97
CA ALA A 49 6.37 18.08 0.83
C ALA A 49 5.52 17.69 -0.40
N LEU A 50 5.30 16.39 -0.63
CA LEU A 50 4.51 15.90 -1.76
C LEU A 50 3.01 16.10 -1.52
N ILE A 51 2.54 15.86 -0.31
CA ILE A 51 1.12 15.87 0.06
C ILE A 51 0.79 17.20 0.74
N ASP A 52 0.68 18.22 -0.09
CA ASP A 52 0.33 19.58 0.34
C ASP A 52 -1.18 19.68 0.65
N VAL A 53 -1.51 20.27 1.79
CA VAL A 53 -2.90 20.60 2.16
C VAL A 53 -3.55 21.61 1.23
N SER A 54 -2.74 22.46 0.58
CA SER A 54 -3.23 23.44 -0.40
C SER A 54 -3.55 22.80 -1.76
N SER A 55 -2.94 21.65 -2.06
CA SER A 55 -3.15 20.90 -3.30
C SER A 55 -3.37 19.42 -2.97
N PRO A 56 -4.61 19.00 -2.71
CA PRO A 56 -4.91 17.62 -2.34
C PRO A 56 -4.97 16.67 -3.57
N ILE A 57 -4.06 16.91 -4.53
CA ILE A 57 -3.72 16.07 -5.67
C ILE A 57 -2.26 15.66 -5.55
N PHE A 58 -1.99 14.36 -5.56
CA PHE A 58 -0.64 13.83 -5.57
C PHE A 58 -0.61 12.45 -6.23
N ASP A 59 0.57 12.04 -6.71
CA ASP A 59 0.81 10.71 -7.26
C ASP A 59 2.23 10.25 -6.92
N MET A 60 2.33 9.36 -5.93
CA MET A 60 3.61 8.81 -5.48
C MET A 60 4.21 7.84 -6.52
N ALA A 61 3.38 7.00 -7.14
CA ALA A 61 3.84 5.97 -8.07
C ALA A 61 4.39 6.58 -9.37
N ALA A 62 3.77 7.66 -9.86
CA ALA A 62 4.30 8.44 -10.98
C ALA A 62 5.67 9.06 -10.66
N ARG A 63 5.95 9.37 -9.39
CA ARG A 63 7.24 9.90 -8.92
C ARG A 63 8.25 8.83 -8.52
N ASN A 64 7.92 7.54 -8.67
CA ASN A 64 8.73 6.42 -8.19
C ASN A 64 9.07 6.52 -6.69
N LEU A 65 8.12 7.00 -5.88
CA LEU A 65 8.25 7.11 -4.43
C LEU A 65 7.33 6.10 -3.74
N TYR A 66 7.91 5.34 -2.82
CA TYR A 66 7.23 4.24 -2.13
C TYR A 66 7.53 4.26 -0.64
N VAL A 67 6.51 4.05 0.19
CA VAL A 67 6.73 3.70 1.60
C VAL A 67 7.06 2.21 1.66
N TYR A 68 8.24 1.89 2.17
CA TYR A 68 8.67 0.51 2.40
C TYR A 68 7.98 0.01 3.66
N LEU A 69 7.13 -1.00 3.55
CA LEU A 69 6.48 -1.61 4.70
C LEU A 69 7.45 -2.59 5.38
N THR A 70 7.23 -2.86 6.67
CA THR A 70 8.03 -3.78 7.48
C THR A 70 8.18 -5.12 6.75
N PRO A 71 9.43 -5.54 6.43
CA PRO A 71 9.68 -6.86 5.88
C PRO A 71 9.20 -7.97 6.81
N TYR A 72 8.87 -9.13 6.25
CA TYR A 72 8.49 -10.30 7.04
C TYR A 72 8.89 -11.59 6.34
N SER A 73 9.13 -12.66 7.12
CA SER A 73 9.38 -13.99 6.58
C SER A 73 8.14 -14.87 6.72
N ALA A 74 7.79 -15.59 5.65
CA ALA A 74 6.70 -16.57 5.66
C ALA A 74 6.95 -17.66 4.63
N HIS A 75 6.58 -18.91 4.93
CA HIS A 75 6.68 -20.04 3.99
C HIS A 75 8.10 -20.22 3.37
N GLY A 76 9.15 -19.91 4.12
CA GLY A 76 10.54 -20.02 3.64
C GLY A 76 11.04 -18.86 2.76
N ASN A 77 10.21 -17.83 2.55
CA ASN A 77 10.56 -16.64 1.77
C ASN A 77 10.60 -15.39 2.67
N THR A 78 11.41 -14.41 2.27
CA THR A 78 11.44 -13.07 2.85
C THR A 78 10.69 -12.11 1.93
N TYR A 79 9.75 -11.36 2.49
CA TYR A 79 8.89 -10.45 1.74
C TYR A 79 9.16 -8.99 2.11
N LEU A 80 9.09 -8.12 1.11
CA LEU A 80 9.17 -6.67 1.26
C LEU A 80 8.02 -6.02 0.47
N PRO A 81 6.97 -5.54 1.15
CA PRO A 81 5.91 -4.78 0.51
C PRO A 81 6.28 -3.30 0.35
N LEU A 82 6.04 -2.72 -0.81
CA LEU A 82 6.18 -1.31 -1.14
C LEU A 82 4.80 -0.71 -1.40
N LEU A 83 4.49 0.41 -0.76
CA LEU A 83 3.21 1.11 -0.88
C LEU A 83 3.39 2.45 -1.60
N ALA A 84 2.54 2.72 -2.59
CA ALA A 84 2.38 4.05 -3.18
C ALA A 84 0.91 4.42 -3.27
N VAL A 85 0.61 5.72 -3.15
CA VAL A 85 -0.74 6.26 -3.26
C VAL A 85 -0.78 7.42 -4.23
N ALA A 86 -1.87 7.50 -4.99
CA ALA A 86 -2.26 8.69 -5.71
C ALA A 86 -3.65 9.08 -5.28
N ALA A 87 -3.87 10.37 -5.08
CA ALA A 87 -5.17 10.89 -4.74
C ALA A 87 -5.48 12.16 -5.54
N ASN A 88 -6.77 12.35 -5.79
CA ASN A 88 -7.33 13.60 -6.29
C ASN A 88 -8.62 13.88 -5.53
N TYR A 89 -8.55 14.86 -4.61
CA TYR A 89 -9.67 15.34 -3.81
C TYR A 89 -10.27 16.70 -4.25
N PRO A 90 -9.55 17.66 -4.87
CA PRO A 90 -10.08 19.01 -5.06
C PRO A 90 -10.87 19.20 -6.36
N SER A 91 -10.93 18.22 -7.28
CA SER A 91 -11.54 18.44 -8.61
C SER A 91 -12.71 17.53 -8.97
N ALA A 92 -13.19 16.67 -8.08
CA ALA A 92 -14.21 15.69 -8.43
C ALA A 92 -15.36 15.71 -7.41
N ALA A 93 -16.59 15.52 -7.90
CA ALA A 93 -17.76 15.23 -7.05
C ALA A 93 -17.56 13.98 -6.17
N ARG A 94 -16.49 13.20 -6.45
CA ARG A 94 -16.09 12.00 -5.73
C ARG A 94 -14.55 11.94 -5.67
N PRO A 95 -13.93 11.95 -4.48
CA PRO A 95 -12.49 11.74 -4.34
C PRO A 95 -12.06 10.44 -5.02
N SER A 96 -10.93 10.47 -5.72
CA SER A 96 -10.31 9.25 -6.24
C SER A 96 -9.05 8.96 -5.46
N VAL A 97 -8.93 7.75 -4.91
CA VAL A 97 -7.69 7.22 -4.35
C VAL A 97 -7.32 5.95 -5.11
N ASN A 98 -6.07 5.88 -5.55
CA ASN A 98 -5.44 4.68 -6.08
C ASN A 98 -4.34 4.28 -5.09
N VAL A 99 -4.33 3.01 -4.70
CA VAL A 99 -3.29 2.41 -3.87
C VAL A 99 -2.57 1.35 -4.67
N TRP A 100 -1.25 1.43 -4.70
CA TRP A 100 -0.38 0.43 -5.29
C TRP A 100 0.40 -0.27 -4.19
N ILE A 101 0.37 -1.60 -4.21
CA ILE A 101 1.22 -2.41 -3.33
C ILE A 101 2.05 -3.33 -4.22
N ILE A 102 3.37 -3.19 -4.18
CA ILE A 102 4.29 -4.14 -4.80
C ILE A 102 4.85 -5.03 -3.70
N LEU A 103 4.57 -6.32 -3.77
CA LEU A 103 5.10 -7.32 -2.86
C LEU A 103 6.30 -7.99 -3.54
N TYR A 104 7.50 -7.69 -3.08
CA TYR A 104 8.68 -8.46 -3.45
C TYR A 104 8.85 -9.65 -2.53
N SER A 105 9.29 -10.78 -3.08
CA SER A 105 9.70 -11.96 -2.33
C SER A 105 11.13 -12.33 -2.70
N LYS A 106 11.90 -12.83 -1.73
CA LYS A 106 13.18 -13.49 -1.91
C LYS A 106 13.04 -14.92 -1.38
N GLY A 107 13.25 -15.89 -2.25
CA GLY A 107 13.16 -17.32 -1.95
C GLY A 107 14.29 -18.12 -2.60
N ALA A 108 14.15 -19.45 -2.57
CA ALA A 108 15.13 -20.38 -3.15
C ALA A 108 15.33 -20.18 -4.67
N HIS A 109 14.33 -19.64 -5.36
CA HIS A 109 14.33 -19.44 -6.82
C HIS A 109 14.72 -18.02 -7.24
N GLY A 110 15.12 -17.16 -6.30
CA GLY A 110 15.53 -15.78 -6.57
C GLY A 110 14.54 -14.74 -6.03
N THR A 111 14.53 -13.57 -6.68
CA THR A 111 13.63 -12.47 -6.30
C THR A 111 12.45 -12.42 -7.27
N GLU A 112 11.24 -12.40 -6.72
CA GLU A 112 10.01 -12.28 -7.50
C GLU A 112 9.19 -11.09 -7.01
N CYS A 113 8.18 -10.71 -7.79
CA CYS A 113 7.27 -9.66 -7.37
C CYS A 113 5.84 -9.88 -7.85
N LEU A 114 4.92 -9.39 -7.03
CA LEU A 114 3.49 -9.32 -7.27
C LEU A 114 3.04 -7.89 -7.04
N CYS A 115 2.33 -7.29 -7.98
CA CYS A 115 1.82 -5.93 -7.80
C CYS A 115 0.30 -5.95 -7.74
N TYR A 116 -0.25 -5.25 -6.77
CA TYR A 116 -1.68 -5.02 -6.57
C TYR A 116 -2.01 -3.54 -6.83
N ARG A 117 -3.11 -3.30 -7.53
CA ARG A 117 -3.76 -1.99 -7.61
C ARG A 117 -5.12 -2.06 -6.97
N PHE A 118 -5.39 -1.09 -6.12
CA PHE A 118 -6.70 -0.83 -5.54
C PHE A 118 -7.15 0.53 -6.05
N ASP A 119 -8.27 0.60 -6.75
CA ASP A 119 -8.77 1.86 -7.28
C ASP A 119 -10.24 2.13 -7.01
N THR A 120 -10.54 3.42 -6.84
CA THR A 120 -11.89 3.94 -6.88
C THR A 120 -12.32 4.05 -8.35
N PRO A 121 -13.35 3.32 -8.81
CA PRO A 121 -13.80 3.38 -10.19
C PRO A 121 -14.42 4.73 -10.48
N ASN A 122 -14.31 5.13 -11.74
CA ASN A 122 -14.84 6.39 -12.26
C ASN A 122 -16.38 6.42 -12.40
N ARG A 123 -17.07 5.33 -12.04
CA ARG A 123 -18.54 5.20 -12.12
C ARG A 123 -19.10 4.56 -10.85
N THR A 124 -20.31 4.96 -10.49
CA THR A 124 -21.10 4.33 -9.43
C THR A 124 -22.03 3.29 -10.07
N ILE A 125 -22.22 2.13 -9.44
CA ILE A 125 -23.19 1.12 -9.87
C ILE A 125 -24.17 0.90 -8.72
N GLY A 126 -25.26 1.68 -8.62
CA GLY A 126 -26.08 1.71 -7.40
C GLY A 126 -25.46 2.59 -6.31
N ASP A 127 -25.63 2.25 -5.03
CA ASP A 127 -25.30 3.15 -3.89
C ASP A 127 -23.93 2.88 -3.25
N HIS A 128 -23.15 1.93 -3.77
CA HIS A 128 -21.87 1.50 -3.19
C HIS A 128 -20.66 1.97 -4.01
N ASN A 129 -19.58 2.32 -3.29
CA ASN A 129 -18.26 2.48 -3.88
C ASN A 129 -17.70 1.08 -4.19
N TYR A 130 -17.80 0.60 -5.42
CA TYR A 130 -17.13 -0.65 -5.81
C TYR A 130 -15.64 -0.38 -5.79
N PHE A 131 -14.83 -1.12 -5.02
CA PHE A 131 -13.38 -1.01 -5.13
C PHE A 131 -12.85 -2.21 -5.90
N HIS A 132 -11.86 -2.00 -6.75
CA HIS A 132 -11.33 -3.05 -7.61
C HIS A 132 -9.92 -3.39 -7.18
N MET A 133 -9.64 -4.68 -7.01
CA MET A 133 -8.29 -5.20 -6.94
C MET A 133 -7.90 -5.77 -8.30
N GLN A 134 -6.78 -5.30 -8.84
CA GLN A 134 -6.09 -5.96 -9.95
C GLN A 134 -4.72 -6.42 -9.47
N PHE A 135 -4.24 -7.55 -9.98
CA PHE A 135 -2.89 -8.02 -9.66
C PHE A 135 -2.15 -8.51 -10.90
N THR A 136 -0.83 -8.46 -10.85
CA THR A 136 0.06 -8.97 -11.89
C THR A 136 1.29 -9.64 -11.27
N THR A 137 1.66 -10.81 -11.76
CA THR A 137 2.80 -11.62 -11.29
C THR A 137 3.99 -11.47 -12.24
N ASN A 138 5.21 -11.60 -11.71
CA ASN A 138 6.45 -11.79 -12.47
C ASN A 138 6.68 -10.79 -13.62
N ALA A 139 7.13 -9.58 -13.29
CA ALA A 139 7.84 -8.75 -14.26
C ALA A 139 9.26 -9.35 -14.48
N PRO A 140 9.66 -9.71 -15.71
CA PRO A 140 11.01 -10.20 -15.95
C PRO A 140 12.04 -9.12 -15.56
N GLU A 141 13.13 -9.52 -14.90
CA GLU A 141 14.23 -8.64 -14.43
C GLU A 141 14.77 -7.68 -15.53
N SER A 142 14.50 -7.98 -16.81
CA SER A 142 14.90 -7.20 -17.98
C SER A 142 13.93 -6.11 -18.44
N ARG A 143 12.67 -6.08 -17.97
CA ARG A 143 11.75 -4.94 -18.19
C ARG A 143 11.74 -4.07 -16.95
N ARG A 144 12.73 -3.19 -16.84
CA ARG A 144 12.78 -2.09 -15.85
C ARG A 144 11.60 -1.13 -16.03
N ASN A 145 10.40 -1.53 -15.63
CA ASN A 145 9.31 -0.59 -15.46
C ASN A 145 9.54 0.09 -14.11
N ARG A 146 10.13 1.28 -14.11
CA ARG A 146 10.40 2.07 -12.89
C ARG A 146 9.13 2.56 -12.17
N HIS A 147 7.95 2.32 -12.74
CA HIS A 147 6.68 2.85 -12.24
C HIS A 147 5.64 1.74 -12.14
N ALA A 148 5.10 1.50 -10.93
CA ALA A 148 4.03 0.51 -10.67
C ALA A 148 2.82 0.69 -11.61
N VAL A 149 2.52 1.94 -11.98
CA VAL A 149 1.42 2.29 -12.90
C VAL A 149 1.51 1.58 -14.24
N ALA A 150 2.73 1.25 -14.69
CA ALA A 150 2.98 0.55 -15.95
C ALA A 150 2.95 -0.99 -15.84
N TRP A 151 2.83 -1.53 -14.62
CA TRP A 151 2.87 -2.99 -14.37
C TRP A 151 1.48 -3.61 -14.46
N ILE A 152 0.49 -2.93 -13.89
CA ILE A 152 -0.84 -3.52 -13.74
C ILE A 152 -1.57 -3.58 -15.09
N SER A 153 -1.99 -4.79 -15.42
CA SER A 153 -2.82 -5.08 -16.59
C SER A 153 -4.13 -4.31 -16.51
N LYS A 154 -4.38 -3.49 -17.54
CA LYS A 154 -5.68 -2.80 -17.72
C LYS A 154 -6.75 -3.71 -18.34
N LYS A 155 -6.39 -4.96 -18.66
CA LYS A 155 -7.23 -5.90 -19.41
C LYS A 155 -7.78 -7.04 -18.56
N ASP A 156 -7.15 -7.33 -17.41
CA ASP A 156 -7.58 -8.41 -16.53
C ASP A 156 -8.78 -8.00 -15.66
N PRO A 157 -9.71 -8.93 -15.41
CA PRO A 157 -10.90 -8.65 -14.61
C PRO A 157 -10.51 -8.29 -13.18
N SER A 158 -11.11 -7.23 -12.67
CA SER A 158 -10.94 -6.78 -11.30
C SER A 158 -11.74 -7.63 -10.31
N ILE A 159 -11.19 -7.85 -9.13
CA ILE A 159 -11.90 -8.47 -8.00
C ILE A 159 -12.58 -7.34 -7.21
N PRO A 160 -13.91 -7.42 -6.96
CA PRO A 160 -14.60 -6.44 -6.13
C PRO A 160 -14.15 -6.55 -4.68
N LEU A 161 -14.00 -5.41 -4.02
CA LEU A 161 -13.65 -5.29 -2.61
C LEU A 161 -14.78 -4.63 -1.85
N ASP A 162 -15.01 -5.12 -0.64
CA ASP A 162 -15.98 -4.55 0.27
C ASP A 162 -15.31 -3.41 1.06
N ALA A 163 -15.47 -2.20 0.56
CA ALA A 163 -15.13 -0.98 1.26
C ALA A 163 -16.16 0.10 0.93
N THR A 164 -16.47 0.93 1.90
CA THR A 164 -17.46 2.00 1.77
C THR A 164 -16.80 3.34 1.46
N THR A 165 -15.52 3.51 1.76
CA THR A 165 -14.76 4.74 1.50
C THR A 165 -13.35 4.45 0.97
N PRO A 166 -12.74 5.37 0.21
CA PRO A 166 -11.33 5.26 -0.20
C PRO A 166 -10.37 5.05 0.99
N LEU A 167 -10.63 5.70 2.12
CA LEU A 167 -9.85 5.54 3.34
C LEU A 167 -9.97 4.13 3.94
N GLU A 168 -11.16 3.55 3.94
CA GLU A 168 -11.38 2.16 4.35
C GLU A 168 -10.59 1.20 3.44
N MET A 169 -10.72 1.34 2.12
CA MET A 169 -9.93 0.55 1.16
C MET A 169 -8.41 0.64 1.44
N PHE A 170 -7.90 1.85 1.67
CA PHE A 170 -6.49 2.08 1.99
C PHE A 170 -6.06 1.35 3.27
N LEU A 171 -6.79 1.53 4.37
CA LEU A 171 -6.48 0.88 5.64
C LEU A 171 -6.52 -0.64 5.55
N GLY A 172 -7.53 -1.20 4.88
CA GLY A 172 -7.66 -2.64 4.66
C GLY A 172 -6.47 -3.22 3.91
N SER A 173 -6.02 -2.52 2.87
CA SER A 173 -4.83 -2.89 2.11
C SER A 173 -3.59 -2.94 3.02
N ILE A 174 -3.33 -1.89 3.82
CA ILE A 174 -2.18 -1.86 4.74
C ILE A 174 -2.25 -2.97 5.78
N ILE A 175 -3.43 -3.17 6.40
CA ILE A 175 -3.63 -4.22 7.41
C ILE A 175 -3.29 -5.59 6.83
N SER A 176 -3.74 -5.88 5.61
CA SER A 176 -3.50 -7.19 4.97
C SER A 176 -2.03 -7.52 4.77
N PHE A 177 -1.23 -6.52 4.39
CA PHE A 177 0.18 -6.73 4.08
C PHE A 177 1.09 -6.59 5.30
N ARG A 178 0.74 -5.76 6.31
CA ARG A 178 1.53 -5.61 7.55
C ARG A 178 1.23 -6.65 8.63
N SER A 179 -0.03 -7.06 8.79
CA SER A 179 -0.43 -8.01 9.84
C SER A 179 0.25 -9.38 9.69
N SER A 180 0.72 -9.71 8.49
CA SER A 180 1.49 -10.91 8.15
C SER A 180 2.70 -11.16 9.03
N GLY A 181 3.36 -10.10 9.49
CA GLY A 181 4.57 -10.19 10.32
C GLY A 181 4.42 -9.60 11.72
N THR A 182 3.45 -8.71 11.95
CA THR A 182 3.36 -7.93 13.21
C THR A 182 2.12 -8.22 14.06
N GLY A 183 1.15 -9.00 13.56
CA GLY A 183 -0.10 -9.26 14.27
C GLY A 183 -1.01 -8.04 14.33
N LEU A 184 -2.33 -8.28 14.33
CA LEU A 184 -3.32 -7.21 14.20
C LEU A 184 -3.32 -6.24 15.39
N ALA A 185 -3.19 -6.76 16.62
CA ALA A 185 -3.16 -5.93 17.83
C ALA A 185 -2.02 -4.90 17.84
N HIS A 186 -0.84 -5.28 17.34
CA HIS A 186 0.30 -4.37 17.26
C HIS A 186 0.04 -3.22 16.27
N VAL A 187 -0.57 -3.52 15.12
CA VAL A 187 -0.97 -2.51 14.15
C VAL A 187 -1.96 -1.53 14.79
N HIS A 188 -2.94 -2.02 15.55
CA HIS A 188 -3.88 -1.17 16.29
C HIS A 188 -3.20 -0.22 17.28
N ASP A 189 -2.27 -0.72 18.09
CA ASP A 189 -1.60 0.08 19.11
C ASP A 189 -0.75 1.19 18.50
N GLN A 190 -0.03 0.90 17.40
CA GLN A 190 0.71 1.90 16.64
C GLN A 190 -0.21 3.04 16.15
N TRP A 191 -1.37 2.70 15.60
CA TRP A 191 -2.33 3.70 15.11
C TRP A 191 -2.97 4.51 16.23
N ARG A 192 -3.25 3.92 17.39
CA ARG A 192 -3.75 4.68 18.56
C ARG A 192 -2.70 5.67 19.08
N GLN A 193 -1.44 5.24 19.17
CA GLN A 193 -0.34 6.09 19.63
C GLN A 193 -0.02 7.24 18.68
N SER A 194 -0.36 7.10 17.40
CA SER A 194 -0.17 8.13 16.37
C SER A 194 -1.03 9.39 16.58
N GLY A 195 -2.10 9.30 17.38
CA GLY A 195 -3.09 10.38 17.54
C GLY A 195 -4.05 10.55 16.35
N VAL A 196 -3.93 9.74 15.30
CA VAL A 196 -4.82 9.75 14.14
C VAL A 196 -6.21 9.22 14.53
N ARG A 197 -7.27 9.94 14.14
CA ARG A 197 -8.67 9.72 14.60
C ARG A 197 -9.39 8.52 13.98
N LEU A 198 -8.67 7.47 13.61
CA LEU A 198 -9.23 6.36 12.82
C LEU A 198 -9.38 5.06 13.60
N ALA A 199 -9.10 5.08 14.90
CA ALA A 199 -9.12 3.89 15.75
C ALA A 199 -10.44 3.10 15.69
N ALA A 200 -11.58 3.80 15.64
CA ALA A 200 -12.90 3.15 15.52
C ALA A 200 -13.06 2.41 14.19
N MET A 201 -12.73 3.05 13.07
CA MET A 201 -12.81 2.41 11.76
C MET A 201 -11.86 1.22 11.63
N VAL A 202 -10.63 1.32 12.16
CA VAL A 202 -9.70 0.18 12.16
C VAL A 202 -10.28 -1.01 12.95
N ASN A 203 -10.97 -0.76 14.08
CA ASN A 203 -11.64 -1.83 14.86
C ASN A 203 -12.75 -2.51 14.05
N ASP A 204 -13.60 -1.74 13.36
CA ASP A 204 -14.70 -2.29 12.56
C ASP A 204 -14.16 -3.10 11.37
N MET A 205 -13.10 -2.60 10.73
CA MET A 205 -12.43 -3.29 9.62
C MET A 205 -11.77 -4.60 10.05
N ALA A 206 -11.08 -4.57 11.19
CA ALA A 206 -10.42 -5.73 11.81
C ALA A 206 -11.41 -6.83 12.19
N ALA A 207 -12.61 -6.44 12.64
CA ALA A 207 -13.63 -7.37 13.10
C ALA A 207 -14.38 -8.07 11.96
N GLU A 208 -14.71 -7.36 10.87
CA GLU A 208 -15.78 -7.86 9.98
C GLU A 208 -15.53 -7.73 8.47
N ARG A 209 -14.65 -6.83 8.01
CA ARG A 209 -14.73 -6.37 6.61
C ARG A 209 -13.58 -6.78 5.70
N TRP A 210 -12.35 -6.88 6.23
CA TRP A 210 -11.20 -7.05 5.34
C TRP A 210 -10.55 -8.43 5.43
N LYS A 211 -10.76 -9.23 4.39
CA LYS A 211 -10.03 -10.50 4.20
C LYS A 211 -8.76 -10.23 3.40
N ARG A 212 -7.68 -10.92 3.80
CA ARG A 212 -6.40 -10.86 3.09
C ARG A 212 -6.61 -11.18 1.61
N PRO A 213 -5.99 -10.42 0.68
CA PRO A 213 -5.95 -10.79 -0.72
C PRO A 213 -5.43 -12.21 -0.88
N TRP A 214 -5.99 -12.95 -1.85
CA TRP A 214 -5.38 -14.21 -2.25
C TRP A 214 -3.93 -13.96 -2.69
N MET A 215 -3.01 -14.69 -2.07
CA MET A 215 -1.61 -14.72 -2.47
C MET A 215 -1.39 -16.00 -3.27
N PRO A 216 -1.14 -15.94 -4.59
CA PRO A 216 -0.67 -17.12 -5.30
C PRO A 216 0.61 -17.64 -4.63
N PRO A 217 0.87 -18.96 -4.65
CA PRO A 217 2.23 -19.43 -4.47
C PRO A 217 3.09 -18.78 -5.57
N LEU A 218 4.07 -17.98 -5.15
CA LEU A 218 5.14 -17.44 -5.99
C LEU A 218 6.28 -18.46 -5.96
#